data_AF-O95026-F1
#
_entry.id   AF-O95026-F1
#
_cell.length_a   1.000
_cell.length_b   1.000
_cell.length_c   1.000
_cell.angle_alpha   90.00
_cell.angle_beta   90.00
_cell.angle_gamma   90.00
#
_symmetry.space_group_name_H-M   'P 1'
#
loop_
_entity.id
_entity.type
_entity.pdbx_description
1 polymer ?
#
loop_
_entity_poly.entity_id
_entity_poly.type
_entity_poly.pdbx_seq_one_letter_code
_entity_poly.pdbx_strand_id
1 'polypeptide(L)' 'RLALEAEKVQAAHQWREDFASNEVVYYNAKDDLDPEKNDSEPGSQRIKPVFIEDANFGRQISYQHAAVHIPTDIYEG' A
#
# COMPACT_ATOMS: atom_id res chain seq x y z
N ARG A 1 3.15 -6.22 -20.79
CA ARG A 1 2.89 -7.11 -19.62
C ARG A 1 2.05 -6.41 -18.56
N LEU A 2 2.53 -5.33 -17.93
CA LEU A 2 1.83 -4.66 -16.83
C LEU A 2 0.38 -4.26 -17.16
N ALA A 3 0.15 -3.60 -18.29
CA ALA A 3 -1.19 -3.16 -18.70
C ALA A 3 -2.17 -4.34 -18.85
N LEU A 4 -1.75 -5.40 -19.57
CA LEU A 4 -2.58 -6.58 -19.78
C LEU A 4 -2.96 -7.29 -18.48
N GLU A 5 -2.01 -7.44 -17.54
CA GLU A 5 -2.30 -8.03 -16.24
C GLU A 5 -3.25 -7.14 -15.42
N ALA A 6 -3.06 -5.82 -15.45
CA ALA A 6 -3.95 -4.88 -14.75
C ALA A 6 -5.39 -4.97 -15.27
N GLU A 7 -5.59 -4.98 -16.59
CA GLU A 7 -6.91 -5.13 -17.23
C GLU A 7 -7.57 -6.45 -16.83
N LYS A 8 -6.83 -7.57 -16.92
CA LYS A 8 -7.34 -8.90 -16.58
C LYS A 8 -7.72 -9.02 -15.11
N VAL A 9 -6.88 -8.50 -14.20
CA VAL A 9 -7.11 -8.57 -12.76
C VAL A 9 -8.31 -7.71 -12.36
N GLN A 10 -8.40 -6.48 -12.87
CA GLN A 10 -9.50 -5.59 -12.52
C GLN A 10 -10.84 -6.06 -13.06
N ALA A 11 -10.87 -6.66 -14.26
CA ALA A 11 -12.11 -7.22 -14.84
C ALA A 11 -12.70 -8.38 -14.02
N ALA A 12 -11.89 -9.08 -13.22
CA ALA A 12 -12.32 -10.17 -12.35
C ALA A 12 -12.70 -9.73 -10.93
N HIS A 13 -12.46 -8.46 -10.57
CA HIS A 13 -12.72 -7.94 -9.24
C HIS A 13 -14.23 -7.92 -8.90
N GLN A 14 -14.59 -8.27 -7.67
CA GLN A 14 -15.98 -8.53 -7.27
C GLN A 14 -16.72 -7.33 -6.67
N TRP A 15 -16.07 -6.16 -6.56
CA TRP A 15 -16.65 -4.95 -5.96
C TRP A 15 -17.26 -5.21 -4.58
N ARG A 16 -16.38 -5.51 -3.61
CA ARG A 16 -16.78 -5.80 -2.23
C ARG A 16 -16.85 -4.52 -1.39
N GLU A 17 -17.55 -4.58 -0.26
CA GLU A 17 -17.68 -3.47 0.71
C GLU A 17 -17.29 -3.89 2.15
N ASP A 18 -17.01 -5.17 2.40
CA ASP A 18 -16.79 -5.76 3.72
C ASP A 18 -15.33 -5.65 4.22
N PHE A 19 -14.69 -4.50 4.01
CA PHE A 19 -13.26 -4.31 4.27
C PHE A 19 -12.87 -4.34 5.76
N ALA A 20 -13.78 -3.99 6.67
CA ALA A 20 -13.54 -4.13 8.11
C ALA A 20 -13.38 -5.60 8.56
N SER A 21 -13.92 -6.55 7.80
CA SER A 21 -13.76 -8.00 8.05
C SER A 21 -12.65 -8.61 7.18
N ASN A 22 -12.31 -7.96 6.08
CA ASN A 22 -11.33 -8.39 5.09
C ASN A 22 -10.38 -7.24 4.78
N GLU A 23 -9.48 -6.95 5.72
CA GLU A 23 -8.58 -5.79 5.66
C GLU A 23 -7.72 -5.79 4.38
N VAL A 24 -7.54 -4.60 3.81
CA VAL A 24 -6.64 -4.40 2.66
C VAL A 24 -5.23 -4.14 3.18
N VAL A 25 -4.29 -5.03 2.86
CA VAL A 25 -2.89 -4.93 3.32
C VAL A 25 -2.03 -4.20 2.30
N TYR A 26 -1.50 -3.02 2.64
CA TYR A 26 -0.62 -2.24 1.76
C TYR A 26 0.35 -1.33 2.53
N TYR A 27 1.39 -0.83 1.85
CA TYR A 27 2.30 0.19 2.39
C TYR A 27 1.87 1.58 1.87
N ASN A 28 1.40 2.47 2.75
CA ASN A 28 1.14 3.87 2.41
C ASN A 28 2.44 4.68 2.51
N ALA A 29 2.81 5.36 1.43
CA ALA A 29 4.07 6.07 1.30
C ALA A 29 4.22 7.27 2.27
N LYS A 30 3.11 7.79 2.79
CA LYS A 30 3.10 8.95 3.70
C LYS A 30 3.02 8.57 5.17
N ASP A 31 2.92 7.28 5.48
CA ASP A 31 2.80 6.83 6.85
C ASP A 31 4.06 7.05 7.65
N ASP A 32 3.85 7.32 8.94
CA ASP A 32 4.92 7.23 9.91
C ASP A 32 5.32 5.75 10.10
N LEU A 33 6.61 5.49 9.95
CA LEU A 33 7.19 4.15 10.04
C LEU A 33 7.54 3.76 11.48
N ASP A 34 7.34 4.66 12.45
CA ASP A 34 7.57 4.39 13.86
C ASP A 34 6.78 3.14 14.31
N PRO A 35 7.46 2.08 14.79
CA PRO A 35 6.80 0.87 15.23
C PRO A 35 5.81 1.10 16.38
N GLU A 36 5.99 2.14 17.20
CA GLU A 36 5.10 2.48 18.33
C GLU A 36 3.81 3.16 17.88
N LYS A 37 3.76 3.69 16.65
CA LYS A 37 2.52 4.14 16.02
C LYS A 37 1.79 2.95 15.41
N ASN A 38 0.56 2.74 15.89
CA ASN A 38 -0.33 1.69 15.43
C ASN A 38 -1.63 2.34 14.92
N ASP A 39 -1.47 3.29 14.02
CA ASP A 39 -2.58 3.95 13.32
C ASP A 39 -3.16 2.97 12.30
N SER A 40 -3.96 2.00 12.75
CA SER A 40 -4.71 1.11 11.86
C SER A 40 -6.08 1.72 11.61
N GLU A 41 -6.31 2.22 10.40
CA GLU A 41 -7.64 2.68 10.00
C GLU A 41 -8.56 1.48 9.71
N PRO A 42 -9.87 1.59 10.00
CA PRO A 42 -10.80 0.50 9.76
C PRO A 42 -10.77 0.05 8.30
N GLY A 43 -10.45 -1.22 8.05
CA GLY A 43 -10.40 -1.79 6.71
C GLY A 43 -9.05 -1.71 5.99
N SER A 44 -8.02 -1.16 6.64
CA SER A 44 -6.65 -1.09 6.12
C SER A 44 -5.64 -1.63 7.14
N GLN A 45 -4.77 -2.53 6.69
CA GLN A 45 -3.62 -3.00 7.46
C GLN A 45 -2.32 -2.48 6.83
N ARG A 46 -1.52 -1.76 7.61
CA ARG A 46 -0.29 -1.12 7.14
C ARG A 46 0.89 -2.09 7.14
N ILE A 47 1.60 -2.17 6.01
CA ILE A 47 2.89 -2.86 5.90
C ILE A 47 4.00 -1.96 6.45
N LYS A 48 4.86 -2.50 7.32
CA LYS A 48 6.12 -1.86 7.76
C LYS A 48 7.28 -2.45 6.95
N PRO A 49 7.69 -1.83 5.82
CA PRO A 49 8.75 -2.38 4.97
C PRO A 49 10.14 -2.25 5.60
N VAL A 50 11.04 -3.15 5.20
CA VAL A 50 12.47 -3.02 5.50
C VAL A 50 13.13 -2.27 4.35
N PHE A 51 13.71 -1.13 4.67
CA PHE A 51 14.40 -0.29 3.71
C PHE A 51 15.89 -0.60 3.62
N ILE A 52 16.44 -0.54 2.41
CA ILE A 52 17.88 -0.62 2.14
C ILE A 52 18.33 0.61 1.34
N GLU A 53 19.58 1.03 1.54
CA GLU A 53 20.19 2.08 0.72
C GLU A 53 20.39 1.56 -0.72
N ASP A 54 20.02 2.37 -1.70
CA ASP A 54 20.27 2.06 -3.11
C ASP A 54 20.92 3.22 -3.85
N ALA A 55 22.09 2.95 -4.44
CA ALA A 55 22.90 3.96 -5.13
C ALA A 55 22.27 4.49 -6.43
N ASN A 56 21.44 3.69 -7.12
CA ASN A 56 20.77 4.14 -8.34
C ASN A 56 19.61 5.08 -8.04
N PHE A 57 18.95 4.87 -6.90
CA PHE A 57 17.82 5.69 -6.47
C PHE A 57 18.24 6.88 -5.59
N GLY A 58 19.44 6.84 -4.99
CA GLY A 58 19.94 7.91 -4.12
C GLY A 58 19.12 8.08 -2.84
N ARG A 59 18.37 7.05 -2.45
CA ARG A 59 17.50 7.01 -1.27
C ARG A 59 17.28 5.56 -0.84
N GLN A 60 16.71 5.42 0.34
CA GLN A 60 16.25 4.14 0.87
C GLN A 60 15.03 3.59 0.10
N ILE A 61 15.08 2.31 -0.26
CA ILE A 61 14.07 1.60 -1.07
C ILE A 61 13.77 0.23 -0.48
N SER A 62 12.53 -0.24 -0.66
CA SER A 62 12.14 -1.65 -0.46
C SER A 62 11.76 -2.24 -1.81
N TYR A 63 12.27 -3.44 -2.10
CA TYR A 63 12.01 -4.16 -3.36
C TYR A 63 10.92 -5.23 -3.23
N GLN A 64 10.42 -5.47 -2.01
CA GLN A 64 9.46 -6.54 -1.72
C GLN A 64 8.04 -6.18 -2.16
N HIS A 65 7.66 -4.90 -2.05
CA HIS A 65 6.30 -4.43 -2.33
C HIS A 65 6.34 -3.03 -2.96
N ALA A 66 5.25 -2.64 -3.61
CA ALA A 66 5.06 -1.28 -4.10
C ALA A 66 4.45 -0.39 -3.00
N ALA A 67 4.87 0.87 -2.96
CA ALA A 67 4.24 1.88 -2.12
C ALA A 67 2.98 2.45 -2.79
N VAL A 68 1.98 2.82 -2.01
CA VAL A 68 0.75 3.47 -2.45
C VAL A 68 0.82 4.95 -2.05
N HIS A 69 0.53 5.86 -2.98
CA HIS A 69 0.45 7.29 -2.72
C HIS A 69 -0.99 7.76 -2.88
N ILE A 70 -1.58 8.25 -1.79
CA ILE A 70 -2.93 8.81 -1.77
C ILE A 70 -2.80 10.34 -1.61
N PRO A 71 -3.38 11.16 -2.51
CA PRO A 71 -3.42 12.62 -2.37
C PRO A 71 -4.06 13.04 -1.05
N THR A 72 -3.60 14.15 -0.45
CA THR A 72 -4.04 14.56 0.90
C THR A 72 -5.49 15.03 0.98
N ASP A 73 -6.11 15.35 -0.16
CA ASP A 73 -7.49 15.78 -0.31
C ASP A 73 -8.44 14.60 -0.59
N ILE A 74 -7.92 13.38 -0.76
CA ILE A 74 -8.68 12.15 -0.92
C ILE A 74 -8.48 11.32 0.34
N TYR A 75 -9.59 10.92 0.96
CA TYR A 75 -9.57 10.03 2.10
C TYR A 75 -9.29 8.57 1.69
N GLU A 76 -8.49 7.86 2.47
CA GLU A 76 -8.15 6.45 2.26
C GLU A 76 -9.00 5.44 3.05
N GLY A 77 -10.16 5.08 2.48
CA GLY A 77 -11.03 4.02 3.01
C GLY A 77 -12.16 4.54 3.85
#